data_AF-A0A7S1GNQ9-F1
#
_entry.id   AF-A0A7S1GNQ9-F1
#
_cell.length_a   1.000
_cell.length_b   1.000
_cell.length_c   1.000
_cell.angle_alpha   90.00
_cell.angle_beta   90.00
_cell.angle_gamma   90.00
#
_symmetry.space_group_name_H-M   'P 1'
#
loop_
_entity.id
_entity.type
_entity.pdbx_description
1 polymer ?
#
loop_
_entity_poly.entity_id
_entity_poly.type
_entity_poly.pdbx_seq_one_letter_code
_entity_poly.pdbx_strand_id
1 'polypeptide(L)'
;TNSQVVVKSGGLPLVIKILQNHPTNSGALRSSCLVIKYLSKGNEDICGDLGAVELLLSAMRNHPTDKKLQQSAHDAINALCKTKKNAERFGDDGGAKVIHNHTT
;
A
#
# COMPACT_ATOMS: atom_id res chain seq x y z
N THR A 1 -6.59 -7.00 19.52
CA THR A 1 -6.84 -5.63 19.03
C THR A 1 -7.61 -5.72 17.73
N ASN A 2 -8.72 -4.99 17.56
CA ASN A 2 -9.66 -5.12 16.44
C ASN A 2 -9.01 -5.16 15.04
N SER A 3 -7.81 -4.61 14.85
CA SER A 3 -7.05 -4.66 13.59
C SER A 3 -6.73 -6.08 13.09
N GLN A 4 -6.35 -7.02 13.97
CA GLN A 4 -6.08 -8.41 13.57
C GLN A 4 -7.34 -9.14 13.10
N VAL A 5 -8.47 -8.86 13.75
CA VAL A 5 -9.77 -9.40 13.36
C VAL A 5 -10.20 -8.77 12.04
N VAL A 6 -10.10 -7.46 11.84
CA VAL A 6 -10.48 -6.81 10.58
C VAL A 6 -9.61 -7.28 9.40
N VAL A 7 -8.32 -7.52 9.62
CA VAL A 7 -7.42 -8.09 8.61
C VAL A 7 -7.86 -9.51 8.21
N LYS A 8 -8.19 -10.37 9.20
CA LYS A 8 -8.66 -11.75 8.95
C LYS A 8 -10.12 -11.83 8.49
N SER A 9 -10.97 -10.90 8.90
CA SER A 9 -12.42 -10.87 8.64
C SER A 9 -12.80 -10.15 7.35
N GLY A 10 -11.83 -9.84 6.48
CA GLY A 10 -12.09 -9.41 5.09
C GLY A 10 -11.88 -7.93 4.78
N GLY A 11 -11.52 -7.09 5.75
CA GLY A 11 -11.26 -5.66 5.50
C GLY A 11 -10.08 -5.43 4.56
N LEU A 12 -8.99 -6.19 4.72
CA LEU A 12 -7.82 -6.08 3.87
C LEU A 12 -8.05 -6.67 2.46
N PRO A 13 -8.63 -7.88 2.28
CA PRO A 13 -9.03 -8.40 0.97
C PRO A 13 -9.96 -7.47 0.17
N LEU A 14 -10.89 -6.77 0.84
CA LEU A 14 -11.76 -5.78 0.19
C LEU A 14 -10.96 -4.60 -0.37
N VAL A 15 -10.02 -4.07 0.42
CA VAL A 15 -9.14 -2.97 -0.01
C VAL A 15 -8.25 -3.39 -1.17
N ILE A 16 -7.70 -4.61 -1.11
CA ILE A 16 -6.92 -5.21 -2.21
C ILE A 16 -7.78 -5.29 -3.49
N LYS A 17 -9.04 -5.77 -3.38
CA LYS A 17 -9.98 -5.79 -4.51
C LYS A 17 -10.26 -4.40 -5.07
N ILE A 18 -10.38 -3.38 -4.24
CA ILE A 18 -10.59 -2.00 -4.69
C ILE A 18 -9.37 -1.50 -5.47
N LEU A 19 -8.15 -1.75 -4.96
CA LEU A 19 -6.90 -1.39 -5.65
C LEU A 19 -6.78 -2.09 -7.02
N GLN A 20 -7.24 -3.34 -7.12
CA GLN A 20 -7.22 -4.12 -8.37
C GLN A 20 -8.32 -3.72 -9.36
N ASN A 21 -9.56 -3.50 -8.89
CA ASN A 21 -10.71 -3.26 -9.75
C ASN A 21 -10.90 -1.78 -10.13
N HIS A 22 -10.38 -0.86 -9.32
CA HIS A 22 -10.52 0.58 -9.56
C HIS A 22 -9.16 1.31 -9.60
N PRO A 23 -8.23 0.88 -10.48
CA PRO A 23 -6.90 1.47 -10.58
C PRO A 23 -6.91 2.90 -11.11
N THR A 24 -8.05 3.44 -11.57
CA THR A 24 -8.19 4.80 -12.11
C THR A 24 -8.89 5.77 -11.15
N ASN A 25 -9.53 5.27 -10.08
CA ASN A 25 -10.24 6.13 -9.13
C ASN A 25 -9.31 6.56 -8.00
N SER A 26 -8.64 7.70 -8.18
CA SER A 26 -7.65 8.18 -7.20
C SER A 26 -8.22 8.40 -5.80
N GLY A 27 -9.50 8.79 -5.67
CA GLY A 27 -10.18 8.90 -4.38
C GLY A 27 -10.30 7.56 -3.64
N ALA A 28 -10.70 6.52 -4.36
CA ALA A 28 -10.80 5.17 -3.79
C ALA A 28 -9.42 4.58 -3.45
N LEU A 29 -8.42 4.80 -4.31
CA LEU A 29 -7.03 4.38 -4.06
C LEU A 29 -6.46 5.07 -2.81
N ARG A 30 -6.79 6.34 -2.61
CA ARG A 30 -6.29 7.12 -1.47
C ARG A 30 -6.85 6.64 -0.14
N SER A 31 -8.16 6.38 -0.10
CA SER A 31 -8.81 5.75 1.06
C SER A 31 -8.22 4.36 1.32
N SER A 32 -7.96 3.59 0.26
CA SER A 32 -7.32 2.27 0.34
C SER A 32 -5.93 2.34 0.97
N CYS A 33 -5.10 3.31 0.58
CA CYS A 33 -3.77 3.53 1.16
C CYS A 33 -3.84 3.82 2.67
N LEU A 34 -4.78 4.68 3.08
CA LEU A 34 -4.98 5.00 4.50
C LEU A 34 -5.41 3.76 5.28
N VAL A 35 -6.36 2.98 4.77
CA VAL A 35 -6.80 1.76 5.44
C VAL A 35 -5.65 0.78 5.57
N ILE A 36 -4.84 0.57 4.53
CA ILE A 36 -3.65 -0.29 4.60
C ILE A 36 -2.67 0.21 5.67
N LYS A 37 -2.40 1.52 5.75
CA LYS A 37 -1.54 2.12 6.78
C LYS A 37 -2.04 1.83 8.21
N TYR A 38 -3.35 1.86 8.43
CA TYR A 38 -3.93 1.56 9.74
C TYR A 38 -3.93 0.06 10.05
N LEU A 39 -4.25 -0.78 9.05
CA LEU A 39 -4.30 -2.22 9.21
C LEU A 39 -2.92 -2.86 9.32
N SER A 40 -1.91 -2.29 8.67
CA SER A 40 -0.53 -2.76 8.72
C SER A 40 0.07 -2.69 10.11
N LYS A 41 -0.39 -1.76 10.97
CA LYS A 41 0.10 -1.63 12.35
C LYS A 41 -0.16 -2.92 13.14
N GLY A 42 0.87 -3.75 13.32
CA GLY A 42 0.80 -5.07 13.96
C GLY A 42 0.29 -6.21 13.07
N ASN A 43 0.21 -6.00 11.76
CA ASN A 43 -0.10 -7.01 10.74
C ASN A 43 0.73 -6.78 9.45
N GLU A 44 1.93 -6.21 9.59
CA GLU A 44 2.77 -5.77 8.49
C GLU A 44 3.03 -6.92 7.50
N ASP A 45 3.42 -8.10 8.01
CA ASP A 45 3.72 -9.26 7.19
C ASP A 45 2.48 -9.82 6.48
N ILE A 46 1.31 -9.81 7.13
CA ILE A 46 0.06 -10.27 6.52
C ILE A 46 -0.31 -9.34 5.35
N CYS A 47 -0.13 -8.03 5.53
CA CYS A 47 -0.39 -7.06 4.47
C CYS A 47 0.57 -7.24 3.30
N GLY A 48 1.85 -7.45 3.57
CA GLY A 48 2.84 -7.77 2.54
C GLY A 48 2.51 -9.07 1.80
N ASP A 49 2.10 -10.11 2.53
CA ASP A 49 1.77 -11.41 1.92
C ASP A 49 0.53 -11.39 1.04
N LEU A 50 -0.38 -10.44 1.26
CA LEU A 50 -1.53 -10.20 0.38
C LEU A 50 -1.20 -9.28 -0.81
N GLY A 51 0.07 -8.90 -1.00
CA GLY A 51 0.50 -8.11 -2.14
C GLY A 51 0.27 -6.60 -2.00
N ALA A 52 0.13 -6.09 -0.76
CA ALA A 52 -0.17 -4.67 -0.54
C ALA A 52 0.97 -3.76 -1.03
N VAL A 53 2.23 -4.19 -0.97
CA VAL A 53 3.39 -3.38 -1.39
C VAL A 53 3.35 -3.14 -2.89
N GLU A 54 3.14 -4.20 -3.66
CA GLU A 54 3.10 -4.24 -5.12
C GLU A 54 1.92 -3.42 -5.65
N LEU A 55 0.75 -3.51 -4.99
CA LEU A 55 -0.44 -2.73 -5.37
C LEU A 55 -0.29 -1.24 -5.09
N LEU A 56 0.34 -0.87 -3.97
CA LEU A 56 0.62 0.54 -3.66
C LEU A 56 1.62 1.13 -4.66
N LEU A 57 2.66 0.38 -5.03
CA LEU A 57 3.61 0.79 -6.07
C LEU A 57 2.94 0.94 -7.43
N SER A 58 2.03 0.03 -7.80
CA SER A 58 1.26 0.13 -9.03
C SER A 58 0.34 1.36 -9.04
N ALA A 59 -0.33 1.65 -7.91
CA ALA A 59 -1.13 2.85 -7.76
C ALA A 59 -0.31 4.14 -7.94
N MET A 60 0.90 4.18 -7.36
CA MET A 60 1.84 5.31 -7.54
C MET A 60 2.28 5.45 -9.00
N ARG A 61 2.56 4.35 -9.71
CA ARG A 61 2.94 4.37 -11.13
C ARG A 61 1.82 4.85 -12.04
N ASN A 62 0.57 4.47 -11.75
CA ASN A 62 -0.60 4.84 -12.55
C ASN A 62 -1.05 6.28 -12.32
N HIS A 63 -0.71 6.88 -11.16
CA HIS A 63 -1.14 8.23 -10.77
C HIS A 63 0.04 9.11 -10.37
N PRO A 64 1.04 9.34 -11.25
CA PRO A 64 2.26 10.06 -10.89
C PRO A 64 2.00 11.54 -10.54
N THR A 65 0.92 12.14 -11.05
CA THR A 65 0.55 13.54 -10.83
C THR A 65 -0.34 13.76 -9.61
N ASP A 66 -0.94 12.70 -9.04
CA ASP A 66 -1.76 12.80 -7.84
C ASP A 66 -0.86 12.80 -6.60
N LYS A 67 -0.30 13.97 -6.28
CA LYS A 67 0.55 14.20 -5.09
C LYS A 67 -0.06 13.65 -3.80
N LYS A 68 -1.38 13.76 -3.74
CA LYS A 68 -2.20 13.38 -2.61
C LYS A 68 -2.21 11.86 -2.44
N LEU A 69 -2.37 11.10 -3.52
CA LEU A 69 -2.25 9.64 -3.55
C LEU A 69 -0.79 9.21 -3.34
N GLN A 70 0.18 9.85 -4.00
CA GLN A 70 1.62 9.57 -3.82
C GLN A 70 2.03 9.60 -2.35
N GLN A 71 1.64 10.64 -1.63
CA GLN A 71 1.98 10.79 -0.22
C GLN A 71 1.29 9.74 0.66
N SER A 72 0.02 9.42 0.40
CA SER A 72 -0.70 8.37 1.15
C SER A 72 -0.12 6.98 0.89
N ALA A 73 0.25 6.67 -0.35
CA ALA A 73 0.89 5.40 -0.70
C ALA A 73 2.30 5.30 -0.11
N HIS A 74 3.09 6.37 -0.15
CA HIS A 74 4.40 6.43 0.49
C HIS A 74 4.33 6.14 2.00
N ASP A 75 3.39 6.80 2.70
CA ASP A 75 3.17 6.57 4.13
C ASP A 75 2.78 5.11 4.44
N ALA A 76 1.94 4.52 3.60
CA ALA A 76 1.49 3.13 3.77
C ALA A 76 2.63 2.14 3.52
N ILE A 77 3.43 2.35 2.46
CA ILE A 77 4.63 1.56 2.16
C ILE A 77 5.64 1.66 3.31
N ASN A 78 5.88 2.86 3.83
CA ASN A 78 6.80 3.05 4.97
C ASN A 78 6.31 2.30 6.22
N ALA A 79 4.99 2.27 6.45
CA ALA A 79 4.41 1.47 7.53
C ALA A 79 4.61 -0.04 7.30
N LEU A 80 4.50 -0.52 6.06
CA LEU A 80 4.69 -1.93 5.70
C LEU A 80 6.17 -2.36 5.76
N CYS A 81 7.09 -1.51 5.30
CA CYS A 81 8.53 -1.80 5.22
C CYS A 81 9.24 -1.77 6.60
N LYS A 82 8.48 -1.71 7.71
CA LYS A 82 9.02 -1.92 9.05
C LYS A 82 9.54 -3.35 9.25
N THR A 83 9.07 -4.31 8.45
CA THR A 83 9.59 -5.68 8.45
C THR A 83 10.57 -5.88 7.30
N LYS A 84 11.62 -6.67 7.57
CA LYS A 84 12.67 -6.96 6.57
C LYS A 84 12.08 -7.59 5.31
N LYS A 85 11.11 -8.50 5.46
CA LYS A 85 10.41 -9.17 4.36
C LYS A 85 9.73 -8.18 3.40
N ASN A 86 9.03 -7.18 3.95
CA ASN A 86 8.34 -6.18 3.15
C ASN A 86 9.31 -5.19 2.50
N ALA A 87 10.42 -4.87 3.18
CA ALA A 87 11.48 -4.03 2.62
C ALA A 87 12.18 -4.71 1.44
N GLU A 88 12.43 -6.02 1.52
CA GLU A 88 12.97 -6.82 0.41
C GLU A 88 11.99 -6.83 -0.78
N ARG A 89 10.70 -7.15 -0.55
CA ARG A 89 9.65 -7.07 -1.57
C ARG A 89 9.59 -5.69 -2.25
N PHE A 90 9.66 -4.64 -1.46
CA PHE A 90 9.66 -3.26 -1.95
C PHE A 90 10.87 -2.98 -2.87
N GLY A 91 12.05 -3.50 -2.53
CA GLY A 91 13.24 -3.43 -3.35
C GLY A 91 13.09 -4.21 -4.66
N ASP A 92 12.62 -5.46 -4.59
CA ASP A 92 12.44 -6.35 -5.72
C ASP A 92 11.45 -5.80 -6.76
N ASP A 93 10.36 -5.19 -6.29
CA ASP A 93 9.36 -4.59 -7.17
C ASP A 93 9.81 -3.22 -7.73
N GLY A 94 11.07 -2.81 -7.50
CA GLY A 94 11.64 -1.57 -8.02
C GLY A 94 11.12 -0.31 -7.32
N GLY A 95 10.63 -0.45 -6.08
CA GLY A 95 10.04 0.64 -5.32
C GLY A 95 10.98 1.82 -5.11
N ALA A 96 12.29 1.58 -4.95
CA ALA A 96 13.30 2.64 -4.82
C ALA A 96 13.28 3.65 -5.98
N LYS A 97 13.01 3.20 -7.22
CA LYS A 97 12.90 4.09 -8.38
C LYS A 97 11.62 4.92 -8.37
N VAL A 98 10.52 4.32 -7.88
CA VAL A 98 9.22 4.98 -7.81
C VAL A 98 9.26 6.14 -6.82
N ILE A 99 9.78 5.94 -5.61
CA ILE A 99 9.88 7.04 -4.62
C ILE A 99 10.85 8.14 -5.06
N HIS A 100 11.99 7.80 -5.66
CA HIS A 100 13.00 8.78 -6.06
C HIS A 100 12.47 9.76 -7.11
N ASN A 101 11.63 9.30 -8.04
CA ASN A 101 10.98 10.15 -9.05
C ASN A 101 9.97 11.15 -8.48
N HIS A 102 9.56 11.04 -7.21
CA HIS A 102 8.57 11.93 -6.60
C HIS A 102 9.17 12.94 -5.61
N THR A 103 10.44 12.82 -5.26
CA THR A 103 11.18 13.74 -4.37
C THR A 103 12.09 14.73 -5.10
N THR A 104 12.07 14.76 -6.43
CA THR A 104 12.82 15.71 -7.28
C THR A 104 11.85 16.62 -8.01
#